data_AF-A0A536YLB2-F1
#
_entry.id   AF-A0A536YLB2-F1
#
_cell.length_a   1.000
_cell.length_b   1.000
_cell.length_c   1.000
_cell.angle_alpha   90.00
_cell.angle_beta   90.00
_cell.angle_gamma   90.00
#
_symmetry.space_group_name_H-M   'P 1'
#
loop_
_entity.id
_entity.type
_entity.pdbx_description
1 polymer ?
#
loop_
_entity_poly.entity_id
_entity_poly.type
_entity_poly.pdbx_seq_one_letter_code
_entity_poly.pdbx_strand_id
1 'polypeptide(L)'
;TAPGLAALLAGEVEMMFDNLGVTVQHVRAGKLRALAVGSERRVPSLPEVPAMAEFYTGFVSIAWFSVSAPPKTPAAIADKLSATIAKILREPDVAKRFDALSAEPIASTPAGMTAIMKDDTERWRNIIRAAGVKLE
;
A
#
# COMPACT_ATOMS: atom_id res chain seq x y z
N THR A 1 -4.81 -11.38 -1.40
CA THR A 1 -4.77 -11.30 0.08
C THR A 1 -5.89 -12.13 0.72
N ALA A 2 -7.14 -12.06 0.23
CA ALA A 2 -8.29 -12.69 0.88
C ALA A 2 -8.15 -14.18 1.31
N PRO A 3 -7.65 -15.13 0.49
CA PRO A 3 -7.45 -16.51 0.96
C PRO A 3 -6.40 -16.63 2.07
N GLY A 4 -5.31 -15.87 1.98
CA GLY A 4 -4.24 -15.87 3.00
C GLY A 4 -4.70 -15.26 4.33
N LEU A 5 -5.47 -14.18 4.29
CA LEU A 5 -6.05 -13.58 5.50
C LEU A 5 -7.05 -14.52 6.16
N ALA A 6 -7.86 -15.23 5.38
CA ALA A 6 -8.78 -16.25 5.91
C ALA A 6 -8.02 -17.39 6.60
N ALA A 7 -6.97 -17.92 5.96
CA ALA A 7 -6.10 -18.95 6.55
C ALA A 7 -5.45 -18.48 7.86
N LEU A 8 -4.96 -17.23 7.91
CA LEU A 8 -4.36 -16.66 9.13
C LEU A 8 -5.40 -16.53 10.25
N LEU A 9 -6.60 -16.06 9.94
CA LEU A 9 -7.69 -15.94 10.93
C LEU A 9 -8.20 -17.31 11.41
N ALA A 10 -8.11 -18.34 10.57
CA ALA A 10 -8.42 -19.72 10.92
C ALA A 10 -7.30 -20.42 11.70
N GLY A 11 -6.10 -19.82 11.75
CA GLY A 11 -4.91 -20.42 12.37
C GLY A 11 -4.24 -21.49 11.53
N GLU A 12 -4.56 -21.58 10.23
CA GLU A 12 -3.91 -22.50 9.29
C GLU A 12 -2.48 -22.05 8.94
N VAL A 13 -2.23 -20.74 9.03
CA VAL A 13 -0.89 -20.15 8.94
C VAL A 13 -0.64 -19.26 10.15
N GLU A 14 0.61 -19.21 10.61
CA GLU A 14 0.99 -18.48 11.82
C GLU A 14 1.29 -16.99 11.55
N MET A 15 1.68 -16.67 10.32
CA MET A 15 2.14 -15.33 9.95
C MET A 15 1.84 -15.04 8.47
N MET A 16 1.60 -13.77 8.17
CA MET A 16 1.42 -13.26 6.82
C MET A 16 1.97 -11.84 6.70
N PHE A 17 2.51 -11.50 5.53
CA PHE A 17 2.71 -10.12 5.10
C PHE A 17 1.46 -9.66 4.32
N ASP A 18 0.86 -8.54 4.72
CA ASP A 18 -0.36 -8.03 4.08
C ASP A 18 -0.41 -6.50 4.09
N ASN A 19 -1.33 -5.95 3.30
CA ASN A 19 -1.63 -4.53 3.25
C ASN A 19 -2.42 -4.12 4.51
N LEU A 20 -1.89 -3.14 5.24
CA LEU A 20 -2.46 -2.70 6.52
C LEU A 20 -3.94 -2.31 6.41
N GLY A 21 -4.37 -1.67 5.32
CA GLY A 21 -5.77 -1.28 5.18
C GLY A 21 -6.77 -2.42 5.10
N VAL A 22 -6.31 -3.63 4.77
CA VAL A 22 -7.14 -4.84 4.81
C VAL A 22 -7.16 -5.43 6.23
N THR A 23 -6.03 -5.42 6.93
CA THR A 23 -5.85 -6.14 8.19
C THR A 23 -6.10 -5.31 9.45
N VAL A 24 -6.05 -3.97 9.37
CA VAL A 24 -6.07 -3.08 10.54
C VAL A 24 -7.31 -3.28 11.42
N GLN A 25 -8.46 -3.58 10.85
CA GLN A 25 -9.68 -3.82 11.62
C GLN A 25 -9.62 -5.13 12.42
N HIS A 26 -8.96 -6.16 11.89
CA HIS A 26 -8.72 -7.41 12.62
C HIS A 26 -7.70 -7.23 13.74
N VAL A 27 -6.69 -6.37 13.53
CA VAL A 27 -5.71 -5.99 14.56
C VAL A 27 -6.39 -5.22 15.69
N ARG A 28 -7.18 -4.18 15.36
CA ARG A 28 -7.95 -3.40 16.35
C ARG A 28 -8.96 -4.25 17.13
N ALA A 29 -9.54 -5.25 16.48
CA ALA A 29 -10.46 -6.20 17.12
C ALA A 29 -9.76 -7.27 17.97
N GLY A 30 -8.42 -7.27 18.07
CA GLY A 30 -7.66 -8.26 18.82
C GLY A 30 -7.65 -9.65 18.20
N LYS A 31 -8.13 -9.80 16.95
CA LYS A 31 -8.14 -11.08 16.23
C LYS A 31 -6.79 -11.42 15.63
N LEU A 32 -6.00 -10.39 15.30
CA LEU A 32 -4.64 -10.52 14.78
C LEU A 32 -3.71 -9.62 15.60
N ARG A 33 -2.43 -9.99 15.64
CA ARG A 33 -1.38 -9.15 16.23
C ARG A 33 -0.47 -8.64 15.12
N ALA A 34 -0.42 -7.32 14.93
CA ALA A 34 0.58 -6.69 14.06
C ALA A 34 1.96 -6.75 14.74
N LEU A 35 2.97 -7.25 14.02
CA LEU A 35 4.33 -7.39 14.55
C LEU A 35 5.23 -6.22 14.17
N ALA A 36 5.11 -5.73 12.94
CA ALA A 36 5.81 -4.56 12.43
C ALA A 36 5.06 -3.98 11.22
N VAL A 37 5.30 -2.70 10.91
CA VAL A 37 4.85 -2.05 9.67
C VAL A 37 5.99 -1.94 8.67
N GLY A 38 5.67 -2.05 7.37
CA GLY A 38 6.64 -1.92 6.28
C GLY A 38 6.93 -0.49 5.84
N SER A 39 6.22 0.50 6.38
CA SER A 39 6.50 1.92 6.17
C SER A 39 7.82 2.33 6.83
N GLU A 40 8.42 3.43 6.34
CA GLU A 40 9.68 3.96 6.89
C GLU A 40 9.57 4.33 8.38
N ARG A 41 8.37 4.71 8.82
CA ARG A 41 8.06 5.10 10.20
C ARG A 41 6.82 4.39 10.69
N ARG A 42 6.63 4.36 12.01
CA ARG A 42 5.40 3.88 12.64
C ARG A 42 4.20 4.65 12.08
N VAL A 43 3.08 3.94 11.94
CA VAL A 43 1.84 4.54 11.44
C VAL A 43 1.02 5.12 12.60
N PRO A 44 0.41 6.31 12.45
CA PRO A 44 -0.39 6.92 13.52
C PRO A 44 -1.57 6.07 14.00
N SER A 45 -2.06 5.16 13.15
CA SER A 45 -3.18 4.28 13.47
C SER A 45 -2.82 3.09 14.37
N LEU A 46 -1.51 2.79 14.52
CA LEU A 46 -0.93 1.72 15.34
C LEU A 46 0.45 2.19 15.89
N PRO A 47 0.50 3.26 16.72
CA PRO A 47 1.75 3.88 17.16
C PRO A 47 2.64 2.95 18.01
N GLU A 48 2.06 1.92 18.61
CA GLU A 48 2.74 0.89 19.38
C GLU A 48 3.49 -0.12 18.51
N VAL A 49 3.12 -0.27 17.23
CA VAL A 49 3.72 -1.23 16.31
C VAL A 49 4.98 -0.61 15.68
N PRO A 50 6.16 -1.23 15.81
CA PRO A 50 7.40 -0.68 15.27
C PRO A 50 7.43 -0.72 13.74
N ALA A 51 8.17 0.20 13.15
CA ALA A 51 8.53 0.10 11.73
C ALA A 51 9.68 -0.89 11.55
N MET A 52 9.66 -1.65 10.45
CA MET A 52 10.78 -2.53 10.09
C MET A 52 12.11 -1.75 9.94
N ALA A 53 12.04 -0.48 9.55
CA ALA A 53 13.18 0.41 9.45
C ALA A 53 13.91 0.67 10.79
N GLU A 54 13.23 0.49 11.93
CA GLU A 54 13.85 0.58 13.27
C GLU A 54 14.81 -0.58 13.54
N PHE A 55 14.62 -1.73 12.86
CA PHE A 55 15.47 -2.91 12.97
C PHE A 55 16.44 -3.05 11.79
N TYR A 56 16.01 -2.61 10.60
CA TYR A 56 16.76 -2.73 9.35
C TYR A 56 16.78 -1.37 8.64
N THR A 57 17.87 -0.62 8.82
CA THR A 57 18.00 0.72 8.24
C THR A 57 17.77 0.72 6.74
N GLY A 58 16.90 1.61 6.26
CA GLY A 58 16.53 1.71 4.84
C GLY A 58 15.45 0.73 4.39
N PHE A 59 14.91 -0.11 5.28
CA PHE A 59 13.79 -0.99 4.94
C PHE A 59 12.52 -0.18 4.70
N VAL A 60 12.00 -0.25 3.48
CA VAL A 60 10.68 0.27 3.11
C VAL A 60 10.03 -0.71 2.15
N SER A 61 8.86 -1.23 2.53
CA SER A 61 8.00 -2.05 1.70
C SER A 61 6.56 -1.62 1.91
N ILE A 62 6.12 -0.69 1.08
CA ILE A 62 4.76 -0.15 1.07
C ILE A 62 4.04 -0.54 -0.22
N ALA A 63 2.74 -0.80 -0.12
CA ALA A 63 1.88 -0.99 -1.27
C ALA A 63 1.18 0.33 -1.61
N TRP A 64 1.00 0.58 -2.90
CA TRP A 64 0.22 1.71 -3.42
C TRP A 64 -0.81 1.19 -4.43
N PHE A 65 -1.87 1.97 -4.63
CA PHE A 65 -2.92 1.70 -5.60
C PHE A 65 -3.04 2.89 -6.54
N SER A 66 -3.27 2.61 -7.83
CA SER A 66 -3.44 3.64 -8.84
C SER A 66 -4.60 3.34 -9.77
N VAL A 67 -5.09 4.37 -10.45
CA VAL A 67 -6.03 4.24 -11.55
C VAL A 67 -5.24 4.31 -12.84
N SER A 68 -5.44 3.32 -13.72
CA SER A 68 -4.78 3.24 -15.03
C SER A 68 -5.83 3.27 -16.14
N ALA A 69 -5.49 3.91 -17.26
CA ALA A 69 -6.32 3.92 -18.47
C ALA A 69 -5.65 3.09 -19.58
N PRO A 70 -6.41 2.62 -20.59
CA PRO A 70 -5.84 1.88 -21.71
C PRO A 70 -4.72 2.64 -22.44
N PRO A 71 -3.77 1.92 -23.08
CA PRO A 71 -2.76 2.55 -23.92
C PRO A 71 -3.39 3.47 -24.97
N LYS A 72 -2.73 4.60 -25.26
CA LYS A 72 -3.18 5.63 -26.21
C LYS A 72 -4.45 6.40 -25.80
N THR A 73 -4.88 6.31 -24.54
CA THR A 73 -5.90 7.23 -24.01
C THR A 73 -5.44 8.69 -24.22
N PRO A 74 -6.27 9.57 -24.82
CA PRO A 74 -5.90 10.97 -25.03
C PRO A 74 -5.51 11.69 -23.73
N ALA A 75 -4.43 12.47 -23.77
CA ALA A 75 -3.90 13.17 -22.59
C ALA A 75 -4.97 14.02 -21.89
N ALA A 76 -5.76 14.78 -22.65
CA ALA A 76 -6.85 15.60 -22.11
C ALA A 76 -7.89 14.79 -21.29
N ILE A 77 -8.14 13.52 -21.65
CA ILE A 77 -9.05 12.64 -20.90
C ILE A 77 -8.38 12.17 -19.61
N ALA A 78 -7.12 11.72 -19.70
CA ALA A 78 -6.35 11.29 -18.53
C ALA A 78 -6.18 12.43 -17.51
N ASP A 79 -5.87 13.64 -17.97
CA ASP A 79 -5.71 14.82 -17.13
C ASP A 79 -7.03 15.20 -16.45
N LYS A 80 -8.15 15.18 -17.19
CA LYS A 80 -9.48 15.43 -16.61
C LYS A 80 -9.83 14.43 -15.53
N LEU A 81 -9.59 13.13 -15.77
CA LEU A 81 -9.83 12.07 -14.77
C LEU A 81 -8.94 12.25 -13.54
N SER A 82 -7.64 12.47 -13.74
CA SER A 82 -6.68 12.70 -12.66
C SER A 82 -7.07 13.91 -11.80
N ALA A 83 -7.46 15.03 -12.43
CA ALA A 83 -7.89 16.22 -11.73
C ALA A 83 -9.18 16.00 -10.93
N THR A 84 -10.15 15.27 -11.48
CA THR A 84 -11.39 14.93 -10.76
C THR A 84 -11.11 14.00 -9.58
N ILE A 85 -10.31 12.94 -9.77
CA ILE A 85 -9.92 12.02 -8.69
C ILE A 85 -9.18 12.78 -7.58
N ALA A 86 -8.24 13.66 -7.94
CA ALA A 86 -7.50 14.46 -6.98
C ALA A 86 -8.40 15.42 -6.19
N LYS A 87 -9.52 15.89 -6.75
CA LYS A 87 -10.52 16.68 -6.00
C LYS A 87 -11.28 15.79 -5.01
N ILE A 88 -11.76 14.63 -5.46
CA ILE A 88 -12.52 13.69 -4.63
C ILE A 88 -11.67 13.19 -3.45
N LEU A 89 -10.39 12.87 -3.67
CA LEU A 89 -9.48 12.43 -2.60
C LEU A 89 -9.28 13.48 -1.49
N ARG A 90 -9.56 14.77 -1.77
CA ARG A 90 -9.48 15.86 -0.78
C ARG A 90 -10.81 16.12 -0.08
N GLU A 91 -11.89 15.45 -0.48
CA GLU A 91 -13.16 15.59 0.21
C GLU A 91 -13.06 14.98 1.63
N PRO A 92 -13.54 15.67 2.68
CA PRO A 92 -13.34 15.23 4.06
C PRO A 92 -13.84 13.81 4.34
N ASP A 93 -15.00 13.45 3.80
CA ASP A 93 -15.58 12.11 3.99
C ASP A 93 -14.75 11.01 3.30
N VAL A 94 -14.10 11.34 2.19
CA VAL A 94 -13.20 10.41 1.49
C VAL A 94 -11.89 10.29 2.25
N ALA A 95 -11.26 11.40 2.63
CA ALA A 95 -10.04 11.39 3.44
C ALA A 95 -10.23 10.58 4.74
N LYS A 96 -11.35 10.79 5.44
CA LYS A 96 -11.69 10.05 6.66
C LYS A 96 -11.82 8.54 6.43
N ARG A 97 -12.34 8.12 5.27
CA ARG A 97 -12.41 6.68 4.91
C ARG A 97 -11.02 6.09 4.67
N PHE A 98 -10.13 6.83 4.02
CA PHE A 98 -8.74 6.42 3.84
C PHE A 98 -8.00 6.30 5.17
N ASP A 99 -8.18 7.27 6.07
CA ASP A 99 -7.61 7.22 7.44
C ASP A 99 -8.13 6.01 8.24
N ALA A 100 -9.42 5.69 8.13
CA ALA A 100 -10.00 4.52 8.78
C ALA A 100 -9.35 3.20 8.32
N LEU A 101 -8.88 3.17 7.07
CA LEU A 101 -8.13 2.08 6.46
C LEU A 101 -6.61 2.24 6.62
N SER A 102 -6.12 3.20 7.42
CA SER A 102 -4.67 3.46 7.56
C SER A 102 -3.96 3.64 6.20
N ALA A 103 -4.67 4.23 5.25
CA ALA A 103 -4.18 4.49 3.90
C ALA A 103 -4.05 6.01 3.72
N GLU A 104 -3.00 6.43 3.02
CA GLU A 104 -2.78 7.84 2.71
C GLU A 104 -3.29 8.14 1.30
N PRO A 105 -4.22 9.10 1.11
CA PRO A 105 -4.69 9.48 -0.21
C PRO A 105 -3.60 10.27 -0.96
N ILE A 106 -3.10 9.72 -2.07
CA ILE A 106 -2.10 10.39 -2.91
C ILE A 106 -2.80 11.06 -4.11
N ALA A 107 -2.88 12.39 -4.09
CA ALA A 107 -3.45 13.20 -5.16
C ALA A 107 -2.36 13.64 -6.17
N SER A 108 -1.84 12.70 -6.95
CA SER A 108 -0.78 12.93 -7.95
C SER A 108 -1.30 13.38 -9.33
N THR A 109 -0.39 13.53 -10.30
CA THR A 109 -0.66 13.73 -11.73
C THR A 109 -0.36 12.44 -12.52
N PRO A 110 -0.80 12.29 -13.78
CA PRO A 110 -0.45 11.13 -14.59
C PRO A 110 1.06 10.95 -14.77
N ALA A 111 1.79 12.07 -14.94
CA ALA A 111 3.25 12.07 -15.02
C ALA A 111 3.91 11.66 -13.69
N GLY A 112 3.41 12.18 -12.57
CA GLY A 112 3.89 11.80 -11.23
C GLY A 112 3.67 10.33 -10.93
N MET A 113 2.51 9.78 -11.27
CA MET A 113 2.24 8.35 -11.11
C MET A 113 3.13 7.49 -12.03
N THR A 114 3.44 7.96 -13.23
CA THR A 114 4.38 7.28 -14.13
C THR A 114 5.79 7.21 -13.53
N ALA A 115 6.24 8.28 -12.85
CA ALA A 115 7.52 8.28 -12.15
C ALA A 115 7.53 7.27 -10.99
N ILE A 116 6.50 7.27 -10.13
CA ILE A 116 6.35 6.29 -9.03
C ILE A 116 6.40 4.86 -9.57
N MET A 117 5.63 4.57 -10.62
CA MET A 117 5.60 3.25 -11.26
C MET A 117 6.98 2.81 -11.74
N LYS A 118 7.72 3.73 -12.38
CA LYS A 118 9.06 3.45 -12.90
C LYS A 118 10.04 3.16 -11.77
N ASP A 119 10.09 4.01 -10.75
CA ASP A 119 11.02 3.87 -9.62
C ASP A 119 10.74 2.58 -8.84
N ASP A 120 9.46 2.26 -8.61
CA ASP A 120 9.06 1.04 -7.89
C ASP A 120 9.36 -0.22 -8.74
N THR A 121 9.16 -0.15 -10.06
CA THR A 121 9.53 -1.23 -10.99
C THR A 121 11.03 -1.51 -10.96
N GLU A 122 11.86 -0.46 -10.98
CA GLU A 122 13.32 -0.61 -10.90
C GLU A 122 13.75 -1.19 -9.55
N ARG A 123 13.19 -0.69 -8.44
CA ARG A 123 13.47 -1.20 -7.10
C ARG A 123 13.12 -2.69 -6.97
N TRP A 124 11.90 -3.07 -7.31
CA TRP A 124 11.45 -4.46 -7.17
C TRP A 124 12.17 -5.41 -8.13
N ARG A 125 12.52 -4.96 -9.34
CA ARG A 125 13.37 -5.75 -10.26
C ARG A 125 14.70 -6.11 -9.62
N ASN A 126 15.34 -5.16 -8.95
CA ASN A 126 16.62 -5.40 -8.29
C ASN A 126 16.47 -6.35 -7.10
N ILE A 127 15.42 -6.19 -6.30
CA ILE A 127 15.10 -7.10 -5.17
C ILE A 127 14.85 -8.52 -5.67
N ILE A 128 13.99 -8.70 -6.68
CA ILE A 128 13.67 -10.02 -7.26
C ILE A 128 14.94 -10.73 -7.74
N ARG A 129 15.83 -10.01 -8.43
CA ARG A 129 17.11 -10.54 -8.91
C ARG A 129 18.03 -10.94 -7.75
N ALA A 130 18.18 -10.06 -6.76
CA ALA A 130 19.05 -10.31 -5.62
C ALA A 130 18.55 -11.49 -4.75
N ALA A 131 17.24 -11.63 -4.59
CA ALA A 131 16.62 -12.70 -3.80
C ALA A 131 16.45 -14.02 -4.60
N GLY A 132 16.75 -14.03 -5.90
CA GLY A 132 16.59 -15.22 -6.74
C GLY A 132 15.14 -15.68 -6.91
N VAL A 133 14.17 -14.77 -6.75
CA VAL A 133 12.74 -15.08 -6.84
C VAL A 133 12.38 -15.43 -8.29
N LYS A 134 11.67 -16.54 -8.48
CA LYS A 134 11.15 -16.99 -9.77
C LYS A 134 9.63 -17.09 -9.70
N LEU A 135 8.97 -16.77 -10.81
CA LEU A 135 7.57 -17.17 -11.00
C LEU A 135 7.59 -18.67 -11.30
N GLU A 136 6.84 -19.44 -10.53
CA GLU A 136 6.55 -20.85 -10.82
C GLU A 136 5.53 -20.98 -11.95
#